data_AF-A0A2A9MKJ8-F1
#
_entry.id   AF-A0A2A9MKJ8-F1
#
_cell.length_a   1.000
_cell.length_b   1.000
_cell.length_c   1.000
_cell.angle_alpha   90.00
_cell.angle_beta   90.00
_cell.angle_gamma   90.00
#
_symmetry.space_group_name_H-M   'P 1'
#
loop_
_entity.id
_entity.type
_entity.pdbx_description
1 polymer ?
#
loop_
_entity_poly.entity_id
_entity_poly.type
_entity_poly.pdbx_seq_one_letter_code
_entity_poly.pdbx_strand_id
1 'polypeptide(L)'
;MPLQGYLMRPVLYTKSTARFAALSRPKGSVTHFTPSVLPTAVHIIYSENPFSCKMAPLRPLQYRRSLTSKQGIPKRGQEQKSFSASGSGIAVVALFASVLMVCLYSPFPVSGVFGEEQLNICKPNGNRTVCSCENKTSGTHMATISAETNELQVNCQSSMQLAPNGLKNSTVCPMTVENISSCKAGAEKDHYMDLNTLLNGDHKIQWTDDKETKDAATSKILIVPPEILPYVDGTFAVGCALGEETQCKVAVTVAARATATTNNKIACAYGKDSNKRRQIIRLSPSQNTFTLDCGEKGALVQKNYKETYCPVSKENVAVPSCSEKYKTIFPGYQQGWWTSEADRSFTLTIPKDMFPANETSLMIQCQQKPQITEAEKAAKDEPQSRVCSVDVTIERGEKSNSVRPSVAAAATGAFLLGSGILPWLGSLI
;
A
#
# COMPACT_ATOMS: atom_id res chain seq x y z
N MET A 1 -48.49 -34.00 27.56
CA MET A 1 -49.11 -34.40 26.28
C MET A 1 -49.58 -33.16 25.54
N PRO A 2 -49.34 -33.01 24.22
CA PRO A 2 -48.14 -33.40 23.49
C PRO A 2 -47.51 -32.22 22.72
N LEU A 3 -46.24 -32.44 22.37
CA LEU A 3 -45.40 -31.65 21.48
C LEU A 3 -45.83 -31.83 20.02
N GLN A 4 -45.74 -30.76 19.22
CA GLN A 4 -45.95 -30.80 17.77
C GLN A 4 -44.62 -30.56 17.07
N GLY A 5 -44.06 -31.63 16.51
CA GLY A 5 -42.81 -31.64 15.75
C GLY A 5 -43.03 -31.20 14.30
N TYR A 6 -42.14 -30.33 13.82
CA TYR A 6 -42.00 -30.01 12.40
C TYR A 6 -40.93 -30.90 11.77
N LEU A 7 -41.39 -31.78 10.87
CA LEU A 7 -40.57 -32.58 9.95
C LEU A 7 -40.13 -31.70 8.77
N MET A 8 -38.83 -31.42 8.67
CA MET A 8 -38.19 -30.90 7.46
C MET A 8 -37.88 -32.05 6.50
N ARG A 9 -38.38 -31.95 5.26
CA ARG A 9 -38.14 -32.88 4.15
C ARG A 9 -36.73 -32.67 3.55
N PRO A 10 -36.01 -33.73 3.15
CA PRO A 10 -34.78 -33.59 2.37
C PRO A 10 -35.08 -33.34 0.88
N VAL A 11 -34.41 -32.34 0.31
CA VAL A 11 -34.37 -32.06 -1.13
C VAL A 11 -33.33 -32.97 -1.77
N LEU A 12 -33.79 -33.87 -2.64
CA LEU A 12 -32.97 -34.72 -3.50
C LEU A 12 -32.46 -33.89 -4.69
N TYR A 13 -31.15 -33.69 -4.79
CA TYR A 13 -30.51 -33.19 -6.01
C TYR A 13 -30.10 -34.37 -6.90
N THR A 14 -30.73 -34.47 -8.07
CA THR A 14 -30.44 -35.45 -9.12
C THR A 14 -29.17 -35.08 -9.87
N LYS A 15 -28.22 -36.02 -9.95
CA LYS A 15 -27.04 -35.99 -10.82
C LYS A 15 -27.46 -36.09 -12.29
N SER A 16 -27.08 -35.12 -13.12
CA SER A 16 -27.17 -35.20 -14.58
C SER A 16 -25.83 -35.68 -15.15
N THR A 17 -25.86 -36.89 -15.71
CA THR A 17 -24.79 -37.48 -16.53
C THR A 17 -24.96 -37.04 -17.99
N ALA A 18 -23.99 -36.30 -18.53
CA ALA A 18 -23.86 -36.09 -19.96
C ALA A 18 -22.71 -36.93 -20.51
N ARG A 19 -23.05 -37.91 -21.37
CA ARG A 19 -22.16 -38.62 -22.31
C ARG A 19 -22.33 -37.98 -23.68
N PHE A 20 -21.25 -37.54 -24.33
CA PHE A 20 -21.08 -37.47 -25.79
C PHE A 20 -19.55 -37.48 -26.02
N ALA A 21 -18.97 -38.57 -26.53
CA ALA A 21 -18.93 -39.04 -27.92
C ALA A 21 -17.55 -38.72 -28.52
N ALA A 22 -16.78 -39.78 -28.73
CA ALA A 22 -15.49 -39.79 -29.38
C ALA A 22 -15.64 -39.56 -30.89
N LEU A 23 -14.77 -38.74 -31.48
CA LEU A 23 -14.52 -38.73 -32.92
C LEU A 23 -13.02 -38.72 -33.21
N SER A 24 -12.73 -39.46 -34.26
CA SER A 24 -11.48 -40.04 -34.74
C SER A 24 -10.49 -39.07 -35.37
N ARG A 25 -9.20 -39.46 -35.29
CA ARG A 25 -8.06 -38.97 -36.10
C ARG A 25 -8.30 -39.13 -37.60
N PRO A 26 -7.52 -38.40 -38.42
CA PRO A 26 -6.80 -39.04 -39.52
C PRO A 26 -5.29 -38.81 -39.48
N LYS A 27 -4.59 -39.76 -40.11
CA LYS A 27 -3.14 -39.88 -40.33
C LYS A 27 -2.69 -39.09 -41.57
N GLY A 28 -1.43 -38.66 -41.58
CA GLY A 28 -0.60 -38.32 -42.75
C GLY A 28 0.75 -37.77 -42.27
N SER A 29 1.82 -38.57 -42.19
CA SER A 29 2.85 -38.89 -43.22
C SER A 29 3.57 -37.65 -43.78
N VAL A 30 4.70 -37.27 -43.17
CA VAL A 30 6.11 -37.44 -43.65
C VAL A 30 6.44 -36.69 -44.94
N THR A 31 7.32 -35.68 -44.83
CA THR A 31 8.46 -35.47 -45.75
C THR A 31 9.58 -34.67 -45.05
N HIS A 32 10.79 -35.23 -45.15
CA HIS A 32 12.09 -34.61 -44.88
C HIS A 32 12.31 -33.35 -45.73
N PHE A 33 12.97 -32.33 -45.19
CA PHE A 33 13.96 -31.51 -45.92
C PHE A 33 14.83 -30.72 -44.92
N THR A 34 16.12 -31.06 -44.90
CA THR A 34 17.24 -30.19 -44.48
C THR A 34 18.04 -29.89 -45.76
N PRO A 35 18.62 -28.69 -45.95
CA PRO A 35 19.99 -28.50 -45.44
C PRO A 35 20.33 -27.08 -44.94
N SER A 36 21.20 -27.07 -43.93
CA SER A 36 22.40 -26.24 -43.72
C SER A 36 22.57 -24.91 -44.47
N VAL A 37 22.58 -23.79 -43.73
CA VAL A 37 23.51 -22.66 -43.92
C VAL A 37 23.81 -22.01 -42.54
N LEU A 38 25.09 -21.93 -42.20
CA LEU A 38 25.73 -21.08 -41.16
C LEU A 38 26.75 -20.19 -41.90
N PRO A 39 27.36 -19.16 -41.28
CA PRO A 39 26.82 -18.14 -40.39
C PRO A 39 27.09 -16.71 -40.95
N THR A 40 26.41 -15.69 -40.45
CA THR A 40 26.87 -14.30 -40.59
C THR A 40 27.22 -13.76 -39.22
N ALA A 41 28.50 -13.46 -39.04
CA ALA A 41 29.07 -12.84 -37.86
C ALA A 41 28.48 -11.45 -37.65
N VAL A 42 27.89 -11.21 -36.48
CA VAL A 42 27.57 -9.87 -36.00
C VAL A 42 28.67 -9.46 -35.02
N HIS A 43 29.54 -8.57 -35.47
CA HIS A 43 30.46 -7.83 -34.63
C HIS A 43 29.66 -6.96 -33.66
N ILE A 44 29.61 -7.31 -32.38
CA ILE A 44 29.20 -6.40 -31.32
C ILE A 44 30.45 -5.68 -30.83
N ILE A 45 30.51 -4.38 -31.13
CA ILE A 45 31.53 -3.46 -30.64
C ILE A 45 31.21 -3.18 -29.16
N TYR A 46 32.07 -3.65 -28.26
CA TYR A 46 32.07 -3.19 -26.87
C TYR A 46 32.61 -1.75 -26.82
N SER A 47 31.73 -0.81 -26.49
CA SER A 47 32.11 0.56 -26.13
C SER A 47 32.50 0.58 -24.66
N GLU A 48 33.79 0.76 -24.38
CA GLU A 48 34.29 1.13 -23.06
C GLU A 48 33.78 2.53 -22.70
N ASN A 49 33.13 2.69 -21.56
CA ASN A 49 32.79 3.99 -20.99
C ASN A 49 33.40 4.09 -19.59
N PRO A 50 34.38 4.98 -19.37
CA PRO A 50 34.94 5.25 -18.05
C PRO A 50 34.23 6.47 -17.45
N PHE A 51 33.30 6.26 -16.53
CA PHE A 51 32.83 7.33 -15.64
C PHE A 51 33.18 6.99 -14.20
N SER A 52 34.37 7.48 -13.82
CA SER A 52 34.81 7.61 -12.44
C SER A 52 34.16 8.87 -11.84
N CYS A 53 33.18 8.71 -10.94
CA CYS A 53 32.68 9.80 -10.12
C CYS A 53 33.35 9.75 -8.74
N LYS A 54 34.39 10.56 -8.56
CA LYS A 54 34.90 10.96 -7.25
C LYS A 54 33.84 11.81 -6.53
N MET A 55 33.37 11.36 -5.38
CA MET A 55 32.57 12.20 -4.47
C MET A 55 33.49 13.18 -3.74
N ALA A 56 33.19 14.48 -3.87
CA ALA A 56 33.77 15.54 -3.06
C ALA A 56 32.94 15.73 -1.77
N PRO A 57 33.56 16.08 -0.63
CA PRO A 57 32.83 16.26 0.63
C PRO A 57 32.08 17.60 0.66
N LEU A 58 30.80 17.54 1.02
CA LEU A 58 29.95 18.71 1.22
C LEU A 58 30.29 19.43 2.54
N ARG A 59 30.53 20.73 2.45
CA ARG A 59 30.63 21.65 3.60
C ARG A 59 29.22 21.95 4.16
N PRO A 60 29.09 22.15 5.48
CA PRO A 60 27.81 22.50 6.10
C PRO A 60 27.43 23.97 5.85
N LEU A 61 26.19 24.20 5.43
CA LEU A 61 25.59 25.54 5.35
C LEU A 61 25.11 25.99 6.73
N GLN A 62 25.65 27.13 7.19
CA GLN A 62 25.18 27.82 8.40
C GLN A 62 23.80 28.47 8.14
N TYR A 63 22.85 28.18 9.02
CA TYR A 63 21.54 28.80 9.06
C TYR A 63 21.59 30.08 9.93
N ARG A 64 21.40 31.24 9.29
CA ARG A 64 21.37 32.56 9.93
C ARG A 64 19.92 32.91 10.32
N ARG A 65 19.62 32.92 11.63
CA ARG A 65 18.37 33.48 12.18
C ARG A 65 18.46 35.01 12.20
N SER A 66 17.48 35.69 11.61
CA SER A 66 17.22 37.12 11.86
C SER A 66 15.88 37.25 12.60
N LEU A 67 15.95 37.73 13.84
CA LEU A 67 14.82 38.18 14.65
C LEU A 67 14.66 39.69 14.44
N THR A 68 13.52 40.12 13.93
CA THR A 68 13.13 41.54 13.97
C THR A 68 12.09 41.75 15.07
N SER A 69 12.55 42.51 16.07
CA SER A 69 11.78 43.14 17.14
C SER A 69 10.84 44.22 16.59
N LYS A 70 9.59 44.23 17.06
CA LYS A 70 8.79 45.47 17.20
C LYS A 70 7.95 45.42 18.48
N GLN A 71 8.28 46.32 19.39
CA GLN A 71 7.48 46.72 20.56
C GLN A 71 6.31 47.62 20.13
N GLY A 72 5.21 47.57 20.90
CA GLY A 72 4.10 48.52 20.82
C GLY A 72 2.88 48.12 21.67
N ILE A 73 2.92 48.47 22.96
CA ILE A 73 1.83 48.50 23.99
C ILE A 73 1.12 49.89 23.91
N PRO A 74 -0.05 50.26 24.55
CA PRO A 74 -0.96 49.60 25.54
C PRO A 74 -2.49 49.75 25.32
N LYS A 75 -3.29 49.05 26.16
CA LYS A 75 -4.35 49.58 27.08
C LYS A 75 -4.95 48.40 27.89
N ARG A 76 -4.73 48.27 29.19
CA ARG A 76 -5.38 48.90 30.38
C ARG A 76 -6.73 48.25 30.75
N GLY A 77 -6.81 47.59 31.91
CA GLY A 77 -8.06 47.34 32.64
C GLY A 77 -8.03 46.20 33.67
N GLN A 78 -8.26 46.54 34.94
CA GLN A 78 -8.60 45.72 36.14
C GLN A 78 -7.46 44.91 36.79
N GLU A 79 -6.91 45.29 37.96
CA GLU A 79 -7.46 45.52 39.32
C GLU A 79 -7.65 44.22 40.12
N GLN A 80 -6.69 43.93 41.03
CA GLN A 80 -6.95 43.36 42.37
C GLN A 80 -5.65 43.35 43.22
N LYS A 81 -5.57 44.32 44.15
CA LYS A 81 -5.34 44.21 45.63
C LYS A 81 -5.05 42.78 46.15
N SER A 82 -4.21 42.48 47.14
CA SER A 82 -3.35 43.22 48.09
C SER A 82 -2.81 42.18 49.13
N PHE A 83 -1.82 42.56 49.94
CA PHE A 83 -1.25 41.90 51.15
C PHE A 83 -0.29 40.72 50.92
N SER A 84 1.02 40.76 51.24
CA SER A 84 1.83 41.20 52.40
C SER A 84 2.20 40.04 53.34
N ALA A 85 3.52 39.82 53.46
CA ALA A 85 4.32 39.56 54.67
C ALA A 85 5.13 38.24 54.77
N SER A 86 6.34 38.43 55.32
CA SER A 86 7.28 37.47 55.95
C SER A 86 8.20 36.70 55.00
N GLY A 87 9.51 36.96 54.91
CA GLY A 87 10.57 36.89 55.95
C GLY A 87 11.24 35.51 55.82
N SER A 88 12.51 35.28 55.45
CA SER A 88 13.84 35.73 55.93
C SER A 88 14.86 35.14 54.91
N GLY A 89 15.93 35.80 54.47
CA GLY A 89 17.12 36.12 55.24
C GLY A 89 18.05 34.90 55.39
N ILE A 90 19.11 34.80 54.57
CA ILE A 90 20.51 34.47 54.92
C ILE A 90 21.34 34.39 53.61
N ALA A 91 22.35 35.25 53.54
CA ALA A 91 23.45 35.21 52.58
C ALA A 91 24.64 34.50 53.23
N VAL A 92 25.34 33.63 52.50
CA VAL A 92 26.73 33.26 52.79
C VAL A 92 27.49 33.16 51.48
N VAL A 93 28.46 34.06 51.34
CA VAL A 93 29.55 34.01 50.36
C VAL A 93 30.69 33.22 50.98
N ALA A 94 31.27 32.25 50.26
CA ALA A 94 32.63 31.78 50.51
C ALA A 94 33.24 31.14 49.25
N LEU A 95 34.27 31.79 48.71
CA LEU A 95 35.24 31.27 47.74
C LEU A 95 36.23 30.36 48.45
N PHE A 96 36.55 29.18 47.89
CA PHE A 96 37.83 28.50 48.12
C PHE A 96 38.32 27.78 46.86
N ALA A 97 39.58 28.05 46.53
CA ALA A 97 40.39 27.37 45.54
C ALA A 97 41.35 26.38 46.23
N SER A 98 41.55 25.19 45.66
CA SER A 98 42.76 24.32 45.71
C SER A 98 42.37 22.91 45.20
N VAL A 99 42.91 22.43 44.07
CA VAL A 99 44.18 21.71 43.84
C VAL A 99 44.17 20.23 44.29
N LEU A 100 44.17 19.34 43.27
CA LEU A 100 44.79 18.01 43.15
C LEU A 100 44.70 17.00 44.32
N MET A 101 43.91 15.92 44.11
CA MET A 101 44.28 14.53 44.41
C MET A 101 43.13 13.58 44.02
N VAL A 102 43.23 12.91 42.87
CA VAL A 102 42.47 11.67 42.63
C VAL A 102 43.44 10.62 42.10
N CYS A 103 43.80 9.73 43.01
CA CYS A 103 44.51 8.49 42.75
C CYS A 103 43.69 7.56 41.86
N LEU A 104 44.36 7.03 40.84
CA LEU A 104 44.48 5.59 40.55
C LEU A 104 43.28 4.72 41.00
N TYR A 105 42.24 4.68 40.18
CA TYR A 105 41.38 3.50 40.03
C TYR A 105 41.15 3.28 38.54
N SER A 106 41.89 2.34 37.97
CA SER A 106 41.60 1.77 36.65
C SER A 106 40.44 0.78 36.78
N PRO A 107 39.25 1.04 36.22
CA PRO A 107 38.32 -0.03 35.95
C PRO A 107 38.87 -0.84 34.78
N PHE A 108 38.91 -2.16 34.98
CA PHE A 108 39.18 -3.16 33.95
C PHE A 108 38.46 -2.81 32.64
N PRO A 109 39.10 -2.97 31.46
CA PRO A 109 38.37 -2.93 30.22
C PRO A 109 37.38 -4.10 30.25
N VAL A 110 36.11 -3.80 30.47
CA VAL A 110 35.03 -4.68 30.04
C VAL A 110 35.27 -4.84 28.55
N SER A 111 35.77 -6.01 28.16
CA SER A 111 35.81 -6.41 26.77
C SER A 111 34.38 -6.27 26.26
N GLY A 112 34.13 -5.20 25.51
CA GLY A 112 32.95 -5.09 24.69
C GLY A 112 32.96 -6.32 23.81
N VAL A 113 32.01 -7.22 24.07
CA VAL A 113 31.63 -8.25 23.12
C VAL A 113 31.29 -7.49 21.85
N PHE A 114 32.22 -7.48 20.90
CA PHE A 114 31.92 -7.11 19.53
C PHE A 114 30.85 -8.10 19.10
N GLY A 115 29.61 -7.62 18.99
CA GLY A 115 28.56 -8.36 18.31
C GLY A 115 29.10 -8.68 16.92
N GLU A 116 29.31 -9.97 16.68
CA GLU A 116 29.65 -10.48 15.36
C GLU A 116 28.55 -10.01 14.41
N GLU A 117 28.93 -9.19 13.44
CA GLU A 117 28.03 -8.74 12.38
C GLU A 117 27.63 -9.99 11.59
N GLN A 118 26.51 -10.61 11.96
CA GLN A 118 26.02 -11.81 11.29
C GLN A 118 25.76 -11.47 9.82
N LEU A 119 26.66 -11.92 8.97
CA LEU A 119 26.60 -11.72 7.53
C LEU A 119 25.32 -12.37 6.99
N ASN A 120 24.43 -11.59 6.37
CA ASN A 120 23.25 -12.15 5.73
C ASN A 120 23.67 -12.97 4.48
N ILE A 121 23.34 -14.26 4.47
CA ILE A 121 23.67 -15.17 3.35
C ILE A 121 22.80 -14.95 2.11
N CYS A 122 21.68 -14.26 2.28
CA CYS A 122 20.74 -13.97 1.21
C CYS A 122 21.17 -12.71 0.48
N LYS A 123 21.59 -12.87 -0.78
CA LYS A 123 22.08 -11.77 -1.61
C LYS A 123 21.16 -11.53 -2.81
N PRO A 124 20.87 -10.27 -3.17
CA PRO A 124 20.10 -9.95 -4.36
C PRO A 124 20.92 -10.25 -5.63
N ASN A 125 20.24 -10.79 -6.64
CA ASN A 125 20.74 -11.08 -7.97
C ASN A 125 19.61 -10.77 -8.98
N GLY A 126 19.51 -9.52 -9.41
CA GLY A 126 18.38 -9.05 -10.23
C GLY A 126 17.06 -9.11 -9.45
N ASN A 127 16.03 -9.72 -10.04
CA ASN A 127 14.74 -9.96 -9.40
C ASN A 127 14.75 -11.17 -8.43
N ARG A 128 15.88 -11.87 -8.32
CA ARG A 128 16.05 -13.07 -7.50
C ARG A 128 16.87 -12.78 -6.26
N THR A 129 16.40 -13.26 -5.11
CA THR A 129 17.22 -13.34 -3.89
C THR A 129 17.79 -14.75 -3.78
N VAL A 130 19.11 -14.87 -3.68
CA VAL A 130 19.81 -16.17 -3.56
C VAL A 130 20.35 -16.31 -2.14
N CYS A 131 19.84 -17.30 -1.42
CA CYS A 131 20.29 -17.68 -0.08
C CYS A 131 21.12 -18.96 -0.15
N SER A 132 22.40 -18.87 0.18
CA SER A 132 23.32 -20.02 0.16
C SER A 132 23.74 -20.42 1.57
N CYS A 133 23.32 -21.59 2.01
CA CYS A 133 23.65 -22.15 3.32
C CYS A 133 24.88 -23.07 3.22
N GLU A 134 25.91 -22.75 3.99
CA GLU A 134 27.17 -23.51 4.10
C GLU A 134 27.34 -24.04 5.54
N ASN A 135 28.24 -24.99 5.77
CA ASN A 135 28.49 -25.60 7.10
C ASN A 135 28.85 -24.63 8.25
N LYS A 136 29.09 -23.34 7.97
CA LYS A 136 29.42 -22.32 8.98
C LYS A 136 28.35 -21.23 9.13
N THR A 137 27.30 -21.25 8.31
CA THR A 137 26.22 -20.26 8.38
C THR A 137 25.14 -20.78 9.30
N SER A 138 25.41 -20.67 10.60
CA SER A 138 24.42 -20.90 11.65
C SER A 138 23.69 -19.61 11.96
N GLY A 139 22.37 -19.70 12.15
CA GLY A 139 21.54 -18.57 12.51
C GLY A 139 20.32 -18.39 11.61
N THR A 140 19.60 -17.29 11.87
CA THR A 140 18.42 -16.88 11.09
C THR A 140 18.81 -15.76 10.15
N HIS A 141 18.66 -16.00 8.86
CA HIS A 141 18.92 -15.04 7.79
C HIS A 141 17.63 -14.52 7.20
N MET A 142 17.64 -13.31 6.63
CA MET A 142 16.43 -12.64 6.15
C MET A 142 16.41 -12.55 4.63
N ALA A 143 15.26 -12.89 4.05
CA ALA A 143 14.96 -12.67 2.65
C ALA A 143 13.57 -12.02 2.50
N THR A 144 13.37 -11.28 1.42
CA THR A 144 12.10 -10.62 1.11
C THR A 144 11.68 -10.93 -0.31
N ILE A 145 10.45 -11.42 -0.47
CA ILE A 145 9.75 -11.55 -1.74
C ILE A 145 8.85 -10.32 -1.90
N SER A 146 9.01 -9.58 -2.98
CA SER A 146 8.26 -8.34 -3.26
C SER A 146 7.92 -8.25 -4.75
N ALA A 147 7.26 -7.16 -5.16
CA ALA A 147 6.97 -6.91 -6.58
C ALA A 147 8.25 -6.69 -7.41
N GLU A 148 9.33 -6.23 -6.78
CA GLU A 148 10.61 -5.93 -7.44
C GLU A 148 11.58 -7.13 -7.36
N THR A 149 11.51 -7.89 -6.27
CA THR A 149 12.32 -9.09 -6.00
C THR A 149 11.42 -10.28 -5.77
N ASN A 150 10.89 -10.85 -6.85
CA ASN A 150 9.78 -11.78 -6.81
C ASN A 150 10.20 -13.26 -6.91
N GLU A 151 11.51 -13.53 -6.97
CA GLU A 151 12.09 -14.87 -6.94
C GLU A 151 12.95 -15.08 -5.70
N LEU A 152 12.85 -16.27 -5.10
CA LEU A 152 13.69 -16.72 -3.98
C LEU A 152 14.33 -18.05 -4.33
N GLN A 153 15.66 -18.12 -4.24
CA GLN A 153 16.42 -19.34 -4.40
C GLN A 153 17.08 -19.72 -3.07
N VAL A 154 16.92 -20.98 -2.68
CA VAL A 154 17.56 -21.55 -1.49
C VAL A 154 18.50 -22.67 -1.94
N ASN A 155 19.77 -22.54 -1.57
CA ASN A 155 20.83 -23.46 -1.91
C ASN A 155 21.41 -24.07 -0.63
N CYS A 156 21.39 -25.39 -0.54
CA CYS A 156 22.04 -26.15 0.51
C CYS A 156 23.34 -26.77 -0.02
N GLN A 157 24.36 -26.85 0.85
CA GLN A 157 25.54 -27.66 0.57
C GLN A 157 25.16 -29.15 0.41
N SER A 158 25.94 -29.92 -0.36
CA SER A 158 25.65 -31.31 -0.75
C SER A 158 25.43 -32.31 0.39
N SER A 159 25.90 -32.01 1.61
CA SER A 159 25.64 -32.83 2.80
C SER A 159 24.30 -32.52 3.49
N MET A 160 23.69 -31.38 3.18
CA MET A 160 22.45 -30.90 3.80
C MET A 160 21.25 -31.10 2.89
N GLN A 161 20.07 -31.18 3.49
CA GLN A 161 18.79 -31.30 2.79
C GLN A 161 17.97 -30.01 2.96
N LEU A 162 17.25 -29.63 1.91
CA LEU A 162 16.29 -28.53 1.97
C LEU A 162 15.15 -28.86 2.95
N ALA A 163 14.74 -27.86 3.73
CA ALA A 163 13.71 -27.99 4.74
C ALA A 163 12.64 -26.90 4.61
N PRO A 164 11.35 -27.23 4.81
CA PRO A 164 10.84 -28.56 5.17
C PRO A 164 10.77 -29.57 4.01
N ASN A 165 11.05 -30.84 4.28
CA ASN A 165 10.81 -31.99 3.40
C ASN A 165 11.30 -31.83 1.95
N GLY A 166 12.46 -31.23 1.73
CA GLY A 166 13.01 -30.96 0.41
C GLY A 166 12.33 -29.82 -0.34
N LEU A 167 11.55 -28.99 0.35
CA LEU A 167 10.67 -27.95 -0.22
C LEU A 167 9.76 -28.51 -1.32
N LYS A 168 9.13 -29.65 -1.04
CA LYS A 168 8.17 -30.24 -1.98
C LYS A 168 6.84 -29.46 -1.94
N ASN A 169 6.26 -29.24 -3.12
CA ASN A 169 4.99 -28.53 -3.32
C ASN A 169 5.05 -27.07 -2.80
N SER A 170 4.14 -26.68 -1.91
CA SER A 170 4.01 -25.34 -1.34
C SER A 170 4.18 -25.32 0.19
N THR A 171 4.73 -26.38 0.78
CA THR A 171 4.84 -26.49 2.24
C THR A 171 6.00 -25.65 2.75
N VAL A 172 5.74 -24.85 3.78
CA VAL A 172 6.73 -24.02 4.48
C VAL A 172 6.51 -24.09 5.99
N CYS A 173 7.49 -23.62 6.78
CA CYS A 173 7.34 -23.49 8.22
C CYS A 173 6.73 -22.14 8.59
N PRO A 174 5.90 -22.07 9.64
CA PRO A 174 5.64 -20.82 10.34
C PRO A 174 6.93 -20.23 10.92
N MET A 175 7.01 -18.90 11.01
CA MET A 175 8.19 -18.21 11.56
C MET A 175 8.52 -18.57 13.02
N THR A 176 7.49 -18.94 13.80
CA THR A 176 7.56 -19.31 15.22
C THR A 176 8.32 -20.61 15.47
N VAL A 177 8.52 -21.44 14.45
CA VAL A 177 9.25 -22.70 14.60
C VAL A 177 10.75 -22.45 14.61
N GLU A 178 11.45 -22.85 15.67
CA GLU A 178 12.91 -22.75 15.75
C GLU A 178 13.60 -23.78 14.85
N ASN A 179 13.16 -25.05 14.92
CA ASN A 179 13.72 -26.13 14.14
C ASN A 179 12.89 -26.42 12.88
N ILE A 180 13.30 -25.90 11.72
CA ILE A 180 12.58 -26.04 10.46
C ILE A 180 12.51 -27.48 9.93
N SER A 181 13.34 -28.39 10.43
CA SER A 181 13.28 -29.82 10.07
C SER A 181 12.08 -30.55 10.70
N SER A 182 11.52 -29.98 11.78
CA SER A 182 10.33 -30.51 12.46
C SER A 182 9.03 -30.23 11.71
N CYS A 183 9.04 -29.24 10.79
CA CYS A 183 7.87 -28.88 10.01
C CYS A 183 7.57 -29.97 8.97
N LYS A 184 6.59 -30.82 9.26
CA LYS A 184 6.20 -31.91 8.35
C LYS A 184 4.70 -31.88 8.09
N ALA A 185 4.31 -32.14 6.84
CA ALA A 185 2.90 -32.29 6.48
C ALA A 185 2.29 -33.47 7.27
N GLY A 186 1.25 -33.21 8.05
CA GLY A 186 0.64 -34.19 8.96
C GLY A 186 1.12 -34.12 10.42
N ALA A 187 2.06 -33.22 10.75
CA ALA A 187 2.27 -32.78 12.14
C ALA A 187 1.07 -31.95 12.63
N GLU A 188 1.03 -31.55 13.91
CA GLU A 188 0.00 -30.60 14.37
C GLU A 188 0.01 -29.32 13.50
N LYS A 189 -1.17 -28.73 13.28
CA LYS A 189 -1.38 -27.61 12.34
C LYS A 189 -0.50 -26.38 12.63
N ASP A 190 0.08 -26.31 13.83
CA ASP A 190 0.93 -25.21 14.27
C ASP A 190 2.40 -25.36 13.85
N HIS A 191 2.78 -26.51 13.27
CA HIS A 191 4.16 -26.80 12.86
C HIS A 191 4.42 -26.70 11.35
N TYR A 192 3.40 -26.57 10.51
CA TYR A 192 3.58 -26.38 9.07
C TYR A 192 2.46 -25.52 8.51
N MET A 193 2.71 -24.88 7.36
CA MET A 193 1.66 -24.14 6.65
C MET A 193 1.82 -24.27 5.13
N ASP A 194 0.72 -24.06 4.42
CA ASP A 194 0.72 -23.95 2.97
C ASP A 194 0.98 -22.49 2.57
N LEU A 195 2.06 -22.26 1.83
CA LEU A 195 2.46 -20.94 1.33
C LEU A 195 1.32 -20.22 0.60
N ASN A 196 0.47 -20.95 -0.14
CA ASN A 196 -0.61 -20.34 -0.91
C ASN A 196 -1.66 -19.65 -0.03
N THR A 197 -1.74 -20.00 1.25
CA THR A 197 -2.62 -19.31 2.22
C THR A 197 -2.15 -17.89 2.55
N LEU A 198 -0.88 -17.57 2.26
CA LEU A 198 -0.32 -16.22 2.38
C LEU A 198 -0.51 -15.40 1.11
N LEU A 199 -0.93 -15.99 -0.01
CA LEU A 199 -1.03 -15.31 -1.29
C LEU A 199 -2.49 -14.97 -1.61
N ASN A 200 -2.70 -14.12 -2.62
CA ASN A 200 -4.03 -13.73 -3.06
C ASN A 200 -4.48 -14.50 -4.31
N GLY A 201 -5.77 -14.85 -4.37
CA GLY A 201 -6.38 -15.58 -5.48
C GLY A 201 -6.16 -17.09 -5.42
N ASP A 202 -6.63 -17.79 -6.45
CA ASP A 202 -6.66 -19.27 -6.50
C ASP A 202 -5.40 -19.89 -7.15
N HIS A 203 -4.34 -19.08 -7.35
CA HIS A 203 -3.10 -19.53 -7.97
C HIS A 203 -2.35 -20.48 -7.03
N LYS A 204 -1.89 -21.60 -7.58
CA LYS A 204 -1.09 -22.60 -6.85
C LYS A 204 0.38 -22.43 -7.21
N ILE A 205 1.11 -21.72 -6.35
CA ILE A 205 2.56 -21.60 -6.45
C ILE A 205 3.22 -22.79 -5.74
N GLN A 206 4.30 -23.27 -6.34
CA GLN A 206 5.11 -24.37 -5.82
C GLN A 206 6.59 -24.08 -6.05
N TRP A 207 7.44 -24.70 -5.24
CA TRP A 207 8.87 -24.71 -5.44
C TRP A 207 9.25 -25.54 -6.67
N THR A 208 10.18 -25.04 -7.47
CA THR A 208 10.71 -25.74 -8.66
C THR A 208 12.19 -26.03 -8.49
N ASP A 209 12.66 -27.09 -9.15
CA ASP A 209 14.09 -27.38 -9.26
C ASP A 209 14.81 -26.25 -9.99
N ASP A 210 15.99 -25.88 -9.49
CA ASP A 210 16.91 -25.08 -10.27
C ASP A 210 17.54 -25.95 -11.37
N LYS A 211 17.27 -25.61 -12.63
CA LYS A 211 17.76 -26.35 -13.79
C LYS A 211 19.21 -26.02 -14.15
N GLU A 212 19.76 -24.94 -13.59
CA GLU A 212 21.11 -24.48 -13.87
C GLU A 212 22.15 -25.14 -12.96
N THR A 213 21.72 -25.68 -11.82
CA THR A 213 22.59 -26.41 -10.90
C THR A 213 22.64 -27.91 -11.23
N LYS A 214 23.84 -28.50 -11.13
CA LYS A 214 24.07 -29.92 -11.40
C LYS A 214 23.41 -30.86 -10.37
N ASP A 215 23.00 -30.31 -9.22
CA ASP A 215 22.28 -31.00 -8.15
C ASP A 215 20.94 -30.29 -7.86
N ALA A 216 19.92 -30.59 -8.66
CA ALA A 216 18.54 -30.15 -8.43
C ALA A 216 18.00 -30.55 -7.04
N ALA A 217 18.63 -31.55 -6.38
CA ALA A 217 18.25 -32.01 -5.05
C ALA A 217 18.59 -31.02 -3.92
N THR A 218 19.52 -30.09 -4.14
CA THR A 218 20.03 -29.18 -3.10
C THR A 218 19.69 -27.71 -3.37
N SER A 219 19.07 -27.40 -4.51
CA SER A 219 18.66 -26.06 -4.90
C SER A 219 17.20 -26.01 -5.35
N LYS A 220 16.43 -25.07 -4.78
CA LYS A 220 15.03 -24.81 -5.17
C LYS A 220 14.78 -23.34 -5.37
N ILE A 221 13.90 -23.04 -6.30
CA ILE A 221 13.45 -21.69 -6.65
C ILE A 221 11.96 -21.59 -6.39
N LEU A 222 11.55 -20.49 -5.76
CA LEU A 222 10.17 -20.06 -5.60
C LEU A 222 9.97 -18.77 -6.38
N ILE A 223 8.97 -18.75 -7.26
CA ILE A 223 8.59 -17.56 -8.03
C ILE A 223 7.19 -17.17 -7.62
N VAL A 224 7.03 -15.95 -7.09
CA VAL A 224 5.73 -15.40 -6.72
C VAL A 224 5.40 -14.26 -7.69
N PRO A 225 4.43 -14.44 -8.60
CA PRO A 225 4.01 -13.36 -9.48
C PRO A 225 3.53 -12.12 -8.69
N PRO A 226 3.90 -10.89 -9.08
CA PRO A 226 3.48 -9.67 -8.38
C PRO A 226 1.97 -9.50 -8.24
N GLU A 227 1.18 -10.08 -9.16
CA GLU A 227 -0.27 -9.95 -9.22
C GLU A 227 -0.97 -10.64 -8.04
N ILE A 228 -0.35 -11.68 -7.50
CA ILE A 228 -0.88 -12.53 -6.42
C ILE A 228 -0.27 -12.21 -5.06
N LEU A 229 0.56 -11.17 -4.96
CA LEU A 229 1.08 -10.70 -3.68
C LEU A 229 -0.07 -10.32 -2.73
N PRO A 230 0.10 -10.56 -1.42
CA PRO A 230 -0.96 -10.36 -0.45
C PRO A 230 -1.30 -8.88 -0.23
N TYR A 231 -2.42 -8.65 0.45
CA TYR A 231 -2.83 -7.33 0.92
C TYR A 231 -2.20 -6.93 2.27
N VAL A 232 -1.55 -7.86 2.97
CA VAL A 232 -0.83 -7.64 4.25
C VAL A 232 0.47 -8.42 4.19
N ASP A 233 1.52 -7.97 4.88
CA ASP A 233 2.78 -8.70 4.88
C ASP A 233 2.58 -10.10 5.48
N GLY A 234 3.13 -11.11 4.82
CA GLY A 234 3.17 -12.49 5.28
C GLY A 234 4.59 -12.90 5.66
N THR A 235 4.72 -13.93 6.49
CA THR A 235 6.05 -14.47 6.83
C THR A 235 6.02 -15.99 6.92
N PHE A 236 7.13 -16.61 6.56
CA PHE A 236 7.37 -18.05 6.71
C PHE A 236 8.87 -18.32 6.84
N ALA A 237 9.23 -19.56 7.18
CA ALA A 237 10.61 -20.01 7.26
C ALA A 237 10.86 -21.23 6.37
N VAL A 238 12.07 -21.28 5.83
CA VAL A 238 12.65 -22.40 5.07
C VAL A 238 14.15 -22.47 5.36
N GLY A 239 14.88 -23.39 4.75
CA GLY A 239 16.34 -23.41 4.84
C GLY A 239 16.91 -24.81 4.63
N CYS A 240 17.97 -25.12 5.38
CA CYS A 240 18.72 -26.36 5.26
C CYS A 240 18.85 -27.06 6.60
N ALA A 241 18.73 -28.40 6.58
CA ALA A 241 18.86 -29.26 7.73
C ALA A 241 19.87 -30.38 7.45
N LEU A 242 20.55 -30.82 8.51
CA LEU A 242 21.41 -32.00 8.51
C LEU A 242 20.79 -33.01 9.48
N GLY A 243 20.13 -34.05 8.95
CA GLY A 243 19.30 -34.94 9.76
C GLY A 243 18.09 -34.18 10.35
N GLU A 244 17.97 -34.18 11.68
CA GLU A 244 16.90 -33.49 12.41
C GLU A 244 17.34 -32.12 12.96
N GLU A 245 18.55 -31.66 12.62
CA GLU A 245 19.08 -30.41 13.11
C GLU A 245 19.00 -29.33 12.02
N THR A 246 18.43 -28.17 12.38
CA THR A 246 18.45 -26.99 11.51
C THR A 246 19.85 -26.40 11.49
N GLN A 247 20.46 -26.39 10.32
CA GLN A 247 21.78 -25.78 10.13
C GLN A 247 21.66 -24.32 9.74
N CYS A 248 20.66 -24.01 8.92
CA CYS A 248 20.46 -22.69 8.34
C CYS A 248 18.98 -22.40 8.21
N LYS A 249 18.51 -21.32 8.86
CA LYS A 249 17.13 -20.85 8.77
C LYS A 249 17.07 -19.57 7.96
N VAL A 250 16.21 -19.56 6.94
CA VAL A 250 15.87 -18.37 6.15
C VAL A 250 14.46 -17.93 6.54
N ALA A 251 14.39 -16.81 7.24
CA ALA A 251 13.17 -16.07 7.51
C ALA A 251 12.77 -15.28 6.26
N VAL A 252 11.64 -15.64 5.67
CA VAL A 252 11.14 -15.04 4.43
C VAL A 252 9.96 -14.15 4.75
N THR A 253 10.07 -12.88 4.38
CA THR A 253 8.93 -11.95 4.35
C THR A 253 8.34 -11.93 2.94
N VAL A 254 7.04 -12.18 2.81
CA VAL A 254 6.28 -11.89 1.58
C VAL A 254 5.68 -10.51 1.77
N ALA A 255 6.28 -9.51 1.14
CA ALA A 255 5.80 -8.15 1.20
C ALA A 255 4.42 -8.05 0.53
N ALA A 256 3.52 -7.31 1.17
CA ALA A 256 2.25 -6.97 0.57
C ALA A 256 2.46 -6.14 -0.70
N ARG A 257 1.49 -6.23 -1.61
CA ARG A 257 1.44 -5.36 -2.78
C ARG A 257 1.32 -3.89 -2.38
N ALA A 258 1.75 -3.00 -3.27
CA ALA A 258 1.44 -1.57 -3.14
C ALA A 258 -0.06 -1.33 -3.30
N THR A 259 -0.59 -0.34 -2.58
CA THR A 259 -1.93 0.20 -2.86
C THR A 259 -1.95 0.70 -4.29
N ALA A 260 -2.94 0.25 -5.06
CA ALA A 260 -3.00 0.49 -6.50
C ALA A 260 -4.26 1.25 -6.88
N THR A 261 -4.11 2.13 -7.86
CA THR A 261 -5.21 2.87 -8.48
C THR A 261 -5.38 2.39 -9.91
N THR A 262 -6.59 1.99 -10.30
CA THR A 262 -6.92 1.57 -11.67
C THR A 262 -8.35 1.98 -11.98
N ASN A 263 -8.57 2.71 -13.08
CA ASN A 263 -9.91 3.14 -13.52
C ASN A 263 -10.74 3.83 -12.41
N ASN A 264 -10.16 4.78 -11.68
CA ASN A 264 -10.76 5.43 -10.51
C ASN A 264 -11.19 4.49 -9.38
N LYS A 265 -10.72 3.24 -9.38
CA LYS A 265 -10.83 2.31 -8.27
C LYS A 265 -9.49 2.23 -7.56
N ILE A 266 -9.49 2.47 -6.25
CA ILE A 266 -8.34 2.28 -5.39
C ILE A 266 -8.51 0.97 -4.64
N ALA A 267 -7.56 0.06 -4.79
CA ALA A 267 -7.48 -1.17 -4.01
C ALA A 267 -6.39 -1.00 -2.95
N CYS A 268 -6.82 -0.91 -1.69
CA CYS A 268 -5.92 -0.72 -0.57
C CYS A 268 -5.21 -2.02 -0.18
N ALA A 269 -3.94 -1.88 0.18
CA ALA A 269 -3.13 -2.88 0.87
C ALA A 269 -2.53 -2.27 2.14
N TYR A 270 -1.99 -3.10 3.03
CA TYR A 270 -1.67 -2.74 4.41
C TYR A 270 -0.36 -3.37 4.90
N GLY A 271 0.53 -3.77 4.00
CA GLY A 271 1.90 -4.10 4.37
C GLY A 271 2.69 -2.85 4.76
N LYS A 272 3.86 -3.08 5.36
CA LYS A 272 4.79 -2.04 5.81
C LYS A 272 5.05 -0.98 4.74
N ASP A 273 5.13 -1.42 3.50
CA ASP A 273 5.51 -0.59 2.37
C ASP A 273 4.34 -0.27 1.41
N SER A 274 3.12 -0.77 1.69
CA SER A 274 1.98 -0.66 0.78
C SER A 274 1.51 0.78 0.53
N ASN A 275 1.65 1.65 1.53
CA ASN A 275 1.08 3.00 1.55
C ASN A 275 2.14 4.11 1.59
N LYS A 276 3.36 3.84 1.10
CA LYS A 276 4.46 4.85 1.02
C LYS A 276 4.06 6.10 0.25
N ARG A 277 3.14 5.97 -0.70
CA ARG A 277 2.58 7.09 -1.48
C ARG A 277 1.10 7.22 -1.17
N ARG A 278 0.69 8.45 -0.89
CA ARG A 278 -0.73 8.79 -0.75
C ARG A 278 -1.42 8.69 -2.10
N GLN A 279 -2.63 8.14 -2.10
CA GLN A 279 -3.42 8.02 -3.32
C GLN A 279 -4.17 9.32 -3.55
N ILE A 280 -4.17 9.81 -4.78
CA ILE A 280 -4.89 11.01 -5.20
C ILE A 280 -5.77 10.65 -6.38
N ILE A 281 -7.07 10.94 -6.27
CA ILE A 281 -8.05 10.79 -7.35
C ILE A 281 -8.61 12.16 -7.70
N ARG A 282 -8.81 12.39 -9.00
CA ARG A 282 -9.49 13.57 -9.51
C ARG A 282 -10.83 13.18 -10.10
N LEU A 283 -11.88 13.85 -9.65
CA LEU A 283 -13.23 13.73 -10.19
C LEU A 283 -13.58 14.96 -11.00
N SER A 284 -14.15 14.73 -12.17
CA SER A 284 -14.66 15.75 -13.07
C SER A 284 -16.07 15.37 -13.54
N PRO A 285 -16.84 16.26 -14.18
CA PRO A 285 -18.16 15.90 -14.74
C PRO A 285 -18.12 14.73 -15.72
N SER A 286 -17.00 14.51 -16.42
CA SER A 286 -16.81 13.35 -17.32
C SER A 286 -16.33 12.09 -16.60
N GLN A 287 -15.61 12.24 -15.48
CA GLN A 287 -15.12 11.17 -14.61
C GLN A 287 -15.66 11.36 -13.20
N ASN A 288 -16.96 11.13 -13.04
CA ASN A 288 -17.72 11.57 -11.87
C ASN A 288 -17.86 10.53 -10.75
N THR A 289 -17.09 9.46 -10.84
CA THR A 289 -17.16 8.32 -9.92
C THR A 289 -15.76 7.88 -9.51
N PHE A 290 -15.60 7.53 -8.23
CA PHE A 290 -14.47 6.72 -7.76
C PHE A 290 -14.94 5.65 -6.79
N THR A 291 -14.13 4.59 -6.65
CA THR A 291 -14.36 3.49 -5.73
C THR A 291 -13.16 3.27 -4.83
N LEU A 292 -13.39 3.13 -3.53
CA LEU A 292 -12.41 2.73 -2.53
C LEU A 292 -12.69 1.30 -2.09
N ASP A 293 -11.78 0.38 -2.38
CA ASP A 293 -11.85 -1.02 -1.96
C ASP A 293 -10.85 -1.26 -0.82
N CYS A 294 -11.38 -1.38 0.40
CA CYS A 294 -10.61 -1.75 1.58
C CYS A 294 -10.28 -3.25 1.64
N GLY A 295 -10.90 -4.08 0.78
CA GLY A 295 -10.72 -5.52 0.78
C GLY A 295 -11.14 -6.19 2.09
N GLU A 296 -10.84 -7.48 2.23
CA GLU A 296 -11.22 -8.26 3.40
C GLU A 296 -10.37 -7.95 4.64
N LYS A 297 -9.10 -7.61 4.42
CA LYS A 297 -8.11 -7.33 5.47
C LYS A 297 -8.21 -5.89 6.00
N GLY A 298 -8.99 -5.03 5.35
CA GLY A 298 -9.21 -3.66 5.75
C GLY A 298 -10.65 -3.36 6.16
N ALA A 299 -10.83 -2.21 6.80
CA ALA A 299 -12.12 -1.62 7.12
C ALA A 299 -12.08 -0.12 6.84
N LEU A 300 -13.24 0.45 6.49
CA LEU A 300 -13.38 1.89 6.37
C LEU A 300 -13.22 2.56 7.74
N VAL A 301 -12.43 3.62 7.79
CA VAL A 301 -12.14 4.37 9.02
C VAL A 301 -13.31 5.27 9.40
N GLN A 302 -13.87 6.00 8.43
CA GLN A 302 -14.97 6.94 8.66
C GLN A 302 -16.33 6.22 8.72
N LYS A 303 -16.87 6.03 9.92
CA LYS A 303 -18.18 5.34 10.08
C LYS A 303 -19.36 6.11 9.47
N ASN A 304 -19.32 7.44 9.52
CA ASN A 304 -20.39 8.32 9.03
C ASN A 304 -20.05 8.94 7.65
N TYR A 305 -19.33 8.21 6.80
CA TYR A 305 -18.85 8.69 5.50
C TYR A 305 -19.97 9.13 4.53
N LYS A 306 -21.22 8.73 4.76
CA LYS A 306 -22.40 9.18 3.99
C LYS A 306 -22.97 10.52 4.45
N GLU A 307 -22.50 11.07 5.56
CA GLU A 307 -23.05 12.30 6.16
C GLU A 307 -22.02 13.41 6.20
N THR A 308 -20.79 13.04 6.55
CA THR A 308 -19.68 13.95 6.77
C THR A 308 -18.45 13.50 5.99
N TYR A 309 -17.63 14.45 5.59
CA TYR A 309 -16.34 14.20 4.96
C TYR A 309 -15.20 14.75 5.81
N CYS A 310 -14.00 14.23 5.59
CA CYS A 310 -12.79 14.72 6.23
C CYS A 310 -12.07 15.69 5.29
N PRO A 311 -11.64 16.87 5.76
CA PRO A 311 -10.66 17.65 5.01
C PRO A 311 -9.36 16.85 4.87
N VAL A 312 -8.60 17.14 3.81
CA VAL A 312 -7.29 16.51 3.59
C VAL A 312 -6.33 16.88 4.73
N SER A 313 -5.87 15.89 5.50
CA SER A 313 -4.84 16.07 6.53
C SER A 313 -3.45 15.78 5.97
N LYS A 314 -2.40 16.43 6.49
CA LYS A 314 -1.01 16.09 6.13
C LYS A 314 -0.52 14.80 6.78
N GLU A 315 -1.16 14.39 7.87
CA GLU A 315 -0.83 13.18 8.61
C GLU A 315 -1.49 11.96 7.96
N ASN A 316 -0.75 10.85 7.88
CA ASN A 316 -1.25 9.54 7.47
C ASN A 316 -1.65 8.71 8.70
N VAL A 317 -2.53 9.28 9.52
CA VAL A 317 -3.09 8.63 10.71
C VAL A 317 -4.58 8.41 10.47
N ALA A 318 -5.16 7.35 11.05
CA ALA A 318 -6.59 7.08 10.94
C ALA A 318 -7.42 8.19 11.61
N VAL A 319 -8.35 8.78 10.85
CA VAL A 319 -9.27 9.82 11.32
C VAL A 319 -10.71 9.28 11.33
N PRO A 320 -11.18 8.71 12.46
CA PRO A 320 -12.45 7.96 12.53
C PRO A 320 -13.71 8.83 12.43
N SER A 321 -13.61 10.10 12.78
CA SER A 321 -14.74 11.03 12.85
C SER A 321 -14.40 12.35 12.20
N CYS A 322 -15.31 12.86 11.38
CA CYS A 322 -15.15 14.12 10.66
C CYS A 322 -16.42 14.95 10.82
N SER A 323 -16.26 16.28 10.84
CA SER A 323 -17.34 17.22 11.17
C SER A 323 -17.90 17.96 9.96
N GLU A 324 -17.17 18.00 8.85
CA GLU A 324 -17.58 18.76 7.67
C GLU A 324 -18.72 18.06 6.93
N LYS A 325 -19.78 18.81 6.62
CA LYS A 325 -20.97 18.26 5.95
C LYS A 325 -20.81 18.37 4.44
N TYR A 326 -21.14 17.33 3.68
CA TYR A 326 -21.09 17.40 2.22
C TYR A 326 -21.91 18.56 1.63
N LYS A 327 -23.00 18.98 2.29
CA LYS A 327 -23.83 20.12 1.86
C LYS A 327 -23.09 21.45 1.79
N THR A 328 -21.95 21.60 2.47
CA THR A 328 -21.13 22.83 2.42
C THR A 328 -20.40 22.97 1.08
N ILE A 329 -20.02 21.84 0.47
CA ILE A 329 -19.31 21.79 -0.82
C ILE A 329 -20.23 21.37 -1.98
N PHE A 330 -21.31 20.66 -1.70
CA PHE A 330 -22.32 20.20 -2.64
C PHE A 330 -23.73 20.54 -2.13
N PRO A 331 -24.30 21.72 -2.49
CA PRO A 331 -25.58 22.16 -1.92
C PRO A 331 -26.73 21.15 -2.06
N GLY A 332 -26.77 20.38 -3.16
CA GLY A 332 -27.77 19.34 -3.39
C GLY A 332 -27.28 17.91 -3.10
N TYR A 333 -26.29 17.76 -2.22
CA TYR A 333 -25.82 16.46 -1.77
C TYR A 333 -26.95 15.57 -1.24
N GLN A 334 -26.88 14.29 -1.60
CA GLN A 334 -27.74 13.24 -1.08
C GLN A 334 -26.89 12.05 -0.64
N GLN A 335 -27.28 11.39 0.46
CA GLN A 335 -26.55 10.21 0.97
C GLN A 335 -26.45 9.09 -0.07
N GLY A 336 -27.42 9.02 -1.01
CA GLY A 336 -27.44 8.05 -2.11
C GLY A 336 -26.31 8.21 -3.14
N TRP A 337 -25.51 9.27 -3.06
CA TRP A 337 -24.28 9.40 -3.86
C TRP A 337 -23.21 8.39 -3.43
N TRP A 338 -23.32 7.87 -2.21
CA TRP A 338 -22.48 6.78 -1.71
C TRP A 338 -23.19 5.44 -1.76
N THR A 339 -22.58 4.50 -2.47
CA THR A 339 -22.95 3.08 -2.42
C THR A 339 -21.85 2.28 -1.71
N SER A 340 -22.24 1.14 -1.15
CA SER A 340 -21.31 0.18 -0.55
C SER A 340 -21.61 -1.22 -1.08
N GLU A 341 -20.57 -1.95 -1.43
CA GLU A 341 -20.64 -3.34 -1.85
C GLU A 341 -19.92 -4.21 -0.83
N ALA A 342 -20.65 -5.19 -0.27
CA ALA A 342 -20.14 -6.17 0.69
C ALA A 342 -19.36 -5.56 1.88
N ASP A 343 -19.71 -4.33 2.30
CA ASP A 343 -19.08 -3.55 3.37
C ASP A 343 -17.56 -3.41 3.29
N ARG A 344 -17.00 -3.59 2.08
CA ARG A 344 -15.56 -3.55 1.81
C ARG A 344 -15.19 -2.62 0.66
N SER A 345 -16.15 -2.30 -0.21
CA SER A 345 -15.97 -1.39 -1.34
C SER A 345 -16.98 -0.25 -1.25
N PHE A 346 -16.51 0.98 -1.41
CA PHE A 346 -17.29 2.20 -1.20
C PHE A 346 -17.15 3.11 -2.40
N THR A 347 -18.27 3.46 -3.04
CA THR A 347 -18.26 4.21 -4.30
C THR A 347 -18.97 5.53 -4.10
N LEU A 348 -18.31 6.62 -4.48
CA LEU A 348 -18.92 7.95 -4.58
C LEU A 348 -19.20 8.25 -6.04
N THR A 349 -20.45 8.58 -6.35
CA THR A 349 -20.87 9.09 -7.66
C THR A 349 -21.52 10.45 -7.50
N ILE A 350 -20.93 11.47 -8.12
CA ILE A 350 -21.45 12.84 -8.12
C ILE A 350 -22.24 13.02 -9.43
N PRO A 351 -23.53 13.41 -9.40
CA PRO A 351 -24.26 13.75 -10.63
C PRO A 351 -23.53 14.86 -11.42
N LYS A 352 -23.51 14.76 -12.74
CA LYS A 352 -22.65 15.60 -13.61
C LYS A 352 -22.93 17.10 -13.48
N ASP A 353 -24.17 17.45 -13.21
CA ASP A 353 -24.69 18.82 -13.01
C ASP A 353 -24.55 19.32 -11.57
N MET A 354 -24.08 18.47 -10.66
CA MET A 354 -24.01 18.74 -9.21
C MET A 354 -22.57 18.91 -8.71
N PHE A 355 -21.62 19.16 -9.61
CA PHE A 355 -20.25 19.50 -9.27
C PHE A 355 -20.16 20.89 -8.61
N PRO A 356 -19.19 21.12 -7.70
CA PRO A 356 -19.08 22.34 -6.92
C PRO A 356 -18.67 23.52 -7.80
N ALA A 357 -18.97 24.75 -7.38
CA ALA A 357 -18.55 25.95 -8.12
C ALA A 357 -17.02 26.18 -8.09
N ASN A 358 -16.37 25.72 -7.03
CA ASN A 358 -14.93 25.82 -6.82
C ASN A 358 -14.36 24.41 -6.61
N GLU A 359 -13.09 24.22 -6.99
CA GLU A 359 -12.37 22.99 -6.67
C GLU A 359 -12.36 22.75 -5.16
N THR A 360 -12.57 21.50 -4.76
CA THR A 360 -12.56 21.08 -3.35
C THR A 360 -11.93 19.71 -3.21
N SER A 361 -11.47 19.37 -2.01
CA SER A 361 -10.88 18.07 -1.73
C SER A 361 -11.43 17.50 -0.44
N LEU A 362 -11.58 16.18 -0.43
CA LEU A 362 -11.93 15.40 0.74
C LEU A 362 -10.97 14.22 0.90
N MET A 363 -10.89 13.70 2.11
CA MET A 363 -10.10 12.53 2.44
C MET A 363 -11.02 11.40 2.92
N ILE A 364 -10.69 10.18 2.50
CA ILE A 364 -11.31 8.95 2.98
C ILE A 364 -10.22 7.90 3.20
N GLN A 365 -10.39 7.05 4.21
CA GLN A 365 -9.32 6.14 4.64
C GLN A 365 -9.84 4.73 4.90
N CYS A 366 -9.03 3.75 4.54
CA CYS A 366 -9.15 2.39 5.06
C CYS A 366 -8.01 2.12 6.05
N GLN A 367 -8.26 1.27 7.03
CA GLN A 367 -7.26 0.79 7.97
C GLN A 367 -7.27 -0.73 8.03
N GLN A 368 -6.10 -1.34 8.21
CA GLN A 368 -5.99 -2.77 8.49
C GLN A 368 -6.86 -3.15 9.69
N LYS A 369 -7.68 -4.20 9.56
CA LYS A 369 -8.39 -4.78 10.70
C LYS A 369 -7.37 -5.33 11.70
N PRO A 370 -7.57 -5.16 13.01
CA PRO A 370 -6.72 -5.82 14.00
C PRO A 370 -6.78 -7.34 13.76
N GLN A 371 -5.63 -7.94 13.51
CA GLN A 371 -5.50 -9.39 13.44
C GLN A 371 -5.58 -9.89 14.89
N ILE A 372 -6.53 -10.77 15.20
CA ILE A 372 -6.56 -11.45 16.49
C ILE A 372 -5.53 -12.57 16.41
N THR A 373 -4.27 -12.24 16.65
CA THR A 373 -3.22 -13.23 16.90
C THR A 373 -2.40 -12.78 18.10
N GLU A 374 -2.28 -13.65 19.09
CA GLU A 374 -1.64 -13.38 20.39
C GLU A 374 -0.12 -13.07 20.29
N ALA A 375 0.46 -13.14 19.08
CA ALA A 375 1.87 -12.95 18.81
C ALA A 375 2.30 -11.50 18.46
N GLU A 376 1.38 -10.55 18.23
CA GLU A 376 1.73 -9.17 17.85
C GLU A 376 1.93 -8.19 19.04
N LYS A 377 2.14 -8.69 20.27
CA LYS A 377 2.42 -7.82 21.43
C LYS A 377 3.86 -7.29 21.52
N ALA A 378 4.76 -7.68 20.62
CA ALA A 378 6.21 -7.39 20.74
C ALA A 378 6.84 -6.56 19.60
N ALA A 379 6.06 -5.90 18.73
CA ALA A 379 6.60 -4.94 17.76
C ALA A 379 5.94 -3.57 17.94
N LYS A 380 6.53 -2.74 18.82
CA LYS A 380 6.39 -1.29 18.72
C LYS A 380 7.22 -0.84 17.52
N ASP A 381 6.64 -0.88 16.32
CA ASP A 381 7.15 -0.09 15.21
C ASP A 381 6.01 0.41 14.30
N GLU A 382 5.94 1.73 14.25
CA GLU A 382 5.34 2.66 13.29
C GLU A 382 3.83 2.55 12.93
N PRO A 383 3.00 3.51 13.39
CA PRO A 383 1.55 3.53 13.13
C PRO A 383 1.13 3.92 11.69
N GLN A 384 2.07 4.11 10.75
CA GLN A 384 1.78 4.78 9.47
C GLN A 384 1.54 3.84 8.27
N SER A 385 2.05 2.61 8.28
CA SER A 385 1.95 1.70 7.12
C SER A 385 0.59 1.01 6.96
N ARG A 386 -0.20 0.97 8.05
CA ARG A 386 -1.47 0.23 8.13
C ARG A 386 -2.70 1.03 7.70
N VAL A 387 -2.52 2.30 7.31
CA VAL A 387 -3.61 3.19 6.84
C VAL A 387 -3.43 3.51 5.37
N CYS A 388 -4.44 3.20 4.58
CA CYS A 388 -4.56 3.59 3.18
C CYS A 388 -5.38 4.88 3.13
N SER A 389 -4.71 6.02 2.90
CA SER A 389 -5.33 7.33 2.82
C SER A 389 -5.51 7.77 1.36
N VAL A 390 -6.71 8.21 1.03
CA VAL A 390 -7.09 8.67 -0.30
C VAL A 390 -7.56 10.10 -0.23
N ASP A 391 -6.88 10.96 -1.00
CA ASP A 391 -7.30 12.33 -1.24
C ASP A 391 -8.10 12.38 -2.54
N VAL A 392 -9.34 12.83 -2.46
CA VAL A 392 -10.25 12.96 -3.60
C VAL A 392 -10.40 14.43 -3.89
N THR A 393 -9.84 14.87 -5.01
CA THR A 393 -10.01 16.23 -5.54
C THR A 393 -11.19 16.24 -6.49
N ILE A 394 -12.15 17.12 -6.25
CA ILE A 394 -13.33 17.32 -7.07
C ILE A 394 -13.17 18.66 -7.79
N GLU A 395 -13.12 18.59 -9.12
CA GLU A 395 -12.99 19.76 -9.97
C GLU A 395 -14.26 20.62 -9.95
N ARG A 396 -14.14 21.88 -10.36
CA ARG A 396 -15.31 22.74 -10.51
C ARG A 396 -16.25 22.22 -11.61
N GLY A 397 -17.55 22.33 -11.39
CA GLY A 397 -18.56 22.13 -12.42
C GLY A 397 -18.51 23.26 -13.45
N GLU A 398 -18.70 22.92 -14.72
CA GLU A 398 -19.01 23.94 -15.72
C GLU A 398 -20.40 24.49 -15.40
N LYS A 399 -20.51 25.80 -15.17
CA LYS A 399 -21.81 26.43 -15.07
C LYS A 399 -22.49 26.24 -16.41
N SER A 400 -23.57 25.44 -16.42
CA SER A 400 -24.58 25.53 -17.45
C SER A 400 -25.02 27.00 -17.51
N ASN A 401 -24.49 27.75 -18.46
CA ASN A 401 -25.09 29.01 -18.83
C ASN A 401 -26.46 28.63 -19.39
N SER A 402 -27.49 28.69 -18.55
CA SER A 402 -28.86 28.74 -19.05
C SER A 402 -28.90 29.97 -19.95
N VAL A 403 -28.83 29.76 -21.26
CA VAL A 403 -29.20 30.79 -22.23
C VAL A 403 -30.66 31.07 -21.93
N ARG A 404 -30.90 32.12 -21.15
CA ARG A 404 -32.24 32.71 -21.05
C ARG A 404 -32.55 33.18 -22.47
N PRO A 405 -33.59 32.68 -23.14
CA PRO A 405 -34.02 33.33 -24.36
C PRO A 405 -34.44 34.74 -23.95
N SER A 406 -33.66 35.73 -24.40
CA SER A 406 -34.04 37.13 -24.32
C SER A 406 -35.36 37.25 -25.07
N VAL A 407 -36.47 37.39 -24.34
CA VAL A 407 -37.75 37.76 -24.94
C VAL A 407 -37.55 39.16 -25.50
N ALA A 408 -37.30 39.26 -26.80
CA ALA A 408 -37.32 40.52 -27.51
C ALA A 408 -38.77 41.02 -27.47
N ALA A 409 -39.05 41.97 -26.58
CA ALA A 409 -40.29 42.72 -26.60
C ALA A 409 -40.35 43.51 -27.92
N ALA A 410 -41.15 43.04 -28.87
CA ALA A 410 -41.49 43.79 -30.08
C ALA A 410 -42.38 44.98 -29.68
N ALA A 411 -41.77 46.13 -29.43
CA ALA A 411 -42.48 47.39 -29.33
C ALA A 411 -42.95 47.82 -30.73
N THR A 412 -44.22 47.62 -31.04
CA THR A 412 -44.87 48.12 -32.25
C THR A 412 -45.21 49.60 -32.02
N GLY A 413 -44.39 50.49 -32.57
CA GLY A 413 -44.67 51.92 -32.65
C GLY A 413 -45.56 52.24 -33.85
N ALA A 414 -46.76 52.76 -33.58
CA ALA A 414 -47.72 53.24 -34.57
C ALA A 414 -47.26 54.59 -35.16
N PHE A 415 -47.11 54.68 -36.49
CA PHE A 415 -47.01 55.95 -37.21
C PHE A 415 -48.39 56.31 -37.77
N LEU A 416 -48.95 57.42 -37.28
CA LEU A 416 -50.10 58.11 -37.84
C LEU A 416 -49.58 59.10 -38.90
N LEU A 417 -49.90 58.88 -40.18
CA LEU A 417 -49.79 59.91 -41.22
C LEU A 417 -51.18 60.48 -41.49
N GLY A 418 -51.34 61.76 -41.17
CA GLY A 418 -52.51 62.56 -41.46
C GLY A 418 -52.58 62.96 -42.94
N SER A 419 -53.80 62.96 -43.45
CA SER A 419 -54.20 63.24 -44.82
C SER A 419 -54.74 64.66 -45.02
N GLY A 420 -54.48 65.23 -46.20
CA GLY A 420 -55.35 66.22 -46.88
C GLY A 420 -54.65 67.50 -47.34
N ILE A 421 -54.93 68.15 -48.48
CA ILE A 421 -55.92 68.03 -49.57
C ILE A 421 -55.35 68.81 -50.79
N LEU A 422 -55.67 68.31 -52.01
CA LEU A 422 -55.50 68.83 -53.39
C LEU A 422 -56.19 70.21 -53.65
N PRO A 423 -55.92 71.01 -54.73
CA PRO A 423 -56.32 70.61 -56.10
C PRO A 423 -55.60 71.22 -57.34
N TRP A 424 -55.72 70.43 -58.42
CA TRP A 424 -55.99 70.74 -59.83
C TRP A 424 -56.15 72.20 -60.33
N LEU A 425 -55.42 72.50 -61.42
CA LEU A 425 -55.75 73.24 -62.66
C LEU A 425 -54.44 73.21 -63.50
N GLY A 426 -54.33 72.93 -64.80
CA GLY A 426 -55.28 73.00 -65.91
C GLY A 426 -54.55 73.69 -67.08
N SER A 427 -54.09 72.88 -68.05
CA SER A 427 -53.89 73.12 -69.50
C SER A 427 -53.15 74.35 -70.10
N LEU A 428 -52.44 74.01 -71.20
CA LEU A 428 -52.44 74.61 -72.55
C LEU A 428 -51.30 75.55 -73.01
N ILE A 429 -50.74 75.12 -74.15
CA ILE A 429 -49.93 75.76 -75.21
C ILE A 429 -48.42 75.83 -74.98
#